data_AF-A0A1V6F726-F1
#
_entry.id   AF-A0A1V6F726-F1
#
_cell.length_a   1.000
_cell.length_b   1.000
_cell.length_c   1.000
_cell.angle_alpha   90.00
_cell.angle_beta   90.00
_cell.angle_gamma   90.00
#
_symmetry.space_group_name_H-M   'P 1'
#
loop_
_entity.id
_entity.type
_entity.pdbx_description
1 polymer ?
#
loop_
_entity_poly.entity_id
_entity_poly.type
_entity_poly.pdbx_seq_one_letter_code
_entity_poly.pdbx_strand_id
1 'polypeptide(L)'
;MLIIDYIREKIKEFLGIQHIHKNPNDINFQYISDEEILRISKAKEFKLWYLGEGDKIEQYYLLGDASRKRLSDRNYFWSIATQEAMVKKVHSGIPNAIINTLVNVVGEHQITSDDKELERIIYDMLEDNDFIRMVNQEQLPLTLAQGWGAYKINIDEAYEYPLIEYYEAENVRFIGKNRRIEGIIYLDYYELNNKKYVLFETRSIKRKTENVEAGSYVEYNLFELKENNNIIPVELSTIKELSKLETIFIPGYMKILGVPTRIFHDPSDVNYGRSILTGKIDLFDDLDQALSQASQTVKVSTPVEYYPVSVLEKNSFGVPILPVAYNRQFIKKPASIPSGDGVMGSDTIQTSQPQLNFEQYAYEVKNKLDLILTGILSPATMGIDVAKKDNAEAQREKEKITLMTRNNIINAQRKIIQDVVDVALDLLMYKNGQPISDERADFSVIYNDFATPSFESKLQYLSPAYSGGAISTEKYVETLWGEIMSDEEQQEEVKRLNKIRNADNLTLEDFDGTGITDDSVEEEIFNEPLDVSKE
;
A
#
# COMPACT_ATOMS: atom_id res chain seq x y z
N MET A 1 3.96 18.73 -30.45
CA MET A 1 3.07 18.87 -29.26
C MET A 1 3.61 17.96 -28.18
N LEU A 2 3.67 18.37 -26.90
CA LEU A 2 4.10 17.44 -25.86
C LEU A 2 2.98 16.44 -25.54
N ILE A 3 3.34 15.26 -25.01
CA ILE A 3 2.35 14.27 -24.49
C ILE A 3 1.31 14.96 -23.60
N ILE A 4 1.77 15.83 -22.71
CA ILE A 4 0.91 16.45 -21.71
C ILE A 4 -0.04 17.49 -22.30
N ASP A 5 0.41 18.21 -23.33
CA ASP A 5 -0.43 19.16 -24.04
C ASP A 5 -1.56 18.42 -24.75
N TYR A 6 -1.26 17.26 -25.35
CA TYR A 6 -2.27 16.43 -26.00
C TYR A 6 -3.30 15.89 -25.02
N ILE A 7 -2.86 15.33 -23.89
CA ILE A 7 -3.77 14.83 -22.83
C ILE A 7 -4.67 15.97 -22.34
N ARG A 8 -4.10 17.16 -22.12
CA ARG A 8 -4.85 18.34 -21.70
C ARG A 8 -5.87 18.77 -22.74
N GLU A 9 -5.50 18.86 -24.01
CA GLU A 9 -6.43 19.20 -25.09
C GLU A 9 -7.52 18.13 -25.24
N LYS A 10 -7.21 16.85 -25.09
CA LYS A 10 -8.20 15.77 -25.10
C LYS A 10 -9.19 15.86 -23.95
N ILE A 11 -8.72 16.14 -22.74
CA ILE A 11 -9.58 16.37 -21.57
C ILE A 11 -10.48 17.60 -21.81
N LYS A 12 -9.93 18.70 -22.37
CA LYS A 12 -10.71 19.89 -22.70
C LYS A 12 -11.77 19.63 -23.76
N GLU A 13 -11.40 18.95 -24.84
CA GLU A 13 -12.28 18.54 -25.94
C GLU A 13 -13.45 17.73 -25.38
N PHE A 14 -13.15 16.72 -24.55
CA PHE A 14 -14.17 15.88 -23.92
C PHE A 14 -15.11 16.68 -23.00
N LEU A 15 -14.57 17.63 -22.23
CA LEU A 15 -15.36 18.44 -21.30
C LEU A 15 -16.08 19.62 -22.00
N GLY A 16 -15.79 19.90 -23.27
CA GLY A 16 -16.32 21.05 -24.01
C GLY A 16 -15.80 22.40 -23.48
N ILE A 17 -14.64 22.42 -22.83
CA ILE A 17 -14.07 23.62 -22.19
C ILE A 17 -13.13 24.33 -23.15
N GLN A 18 -13.46 25.56 -23.58
CA GLN A 18 -12.60 26.37 -24.45
C GLN A 18 -11.46 27.07 -23.69
N HIS A 19 -11.64 27.40 -22.40
CA HIS A 19 -10.62 28.02 -21.54
C HIS A 19 -10.71 27.52 -20.10
N ILE A 20 -9.57 27.25 -19.47
CA ILE A 20 -9.48 27.07 -18.01
C ILE A 20 -9.49 28.47 -17.41
N HIS A 21 -10.46 28.80 -16.56
CA HIS A 21 -10.33 29.99 -15.73
C HIS A 21 -9.13 29.82 -14.80
N LYS A 22 -8.02 30.50 -15.06
CA LYS A 22 -7.09 30.91 -13.99
C LYS A 22 -7.05 32.43 -13.99
N ASN A 23 -7.56 33.04 -12.91
CA ASN A 23 -6.83 34.04 -12.10
C ASN A 23 -7.78 34.66 -11.03
N PRO A 24 -7.41 34.68 -9.74
CA PRO A 24 -8.01 35.65 -8.82
C PRO A 24 -7.05 36.71 -8.27
N ASN A 25 -5.82 36.83 -8.78
CA ASN A 25 -4.96 38.03 -8.90
C ASN A 25 -3.47 37.71 -8.71
N ASP A 26 -2.77 37.63 -9.83
CA ASP A 26 -1.35 37.35 -9.96
C ASP A 26 -0.49 38.62 -9.98
N ILE A 27 0.76 38.49 -9.51
CA ILE A 27 1.97 39.25 -9.92
C ILE A 27 3.24 38.45 -9.56
N ASN A 28 3.18 37.44 -8.67
CA ASN A 28 4.32 36.60 -8.28
C ASN A 28 3.92 35.15 -7.94
N PHE A 29 2.99 34.53 -8.65
CA PHE A 29 2.71 33.09 -8.46
C PHE A 29 3.62 32.19 -9.33
N GLN A 30 4.95 32.33 -9.16
CA GLN A 30 5.92 31.41 -9.75
C GLN A 30 6.04 30.11 -8.94
N TYR A 31 5.00 29.28 -8.95
CA TYR A 31 5.11 27.83 -8.65
C TYR A 31 4.06 27.08 -9.47
N ILE A 32 4.12 27.25 -10.79
CA ILE A 32 3.41 26.40 -11.74
C ILE A 32 4.50 25.68 -12.54
N SER A 33 5.12 24.68 -11.94
CA SER A 33 5.41 23.48 -12.74
C SER A 33 4.05 22.83 -13.00
N ASP A 34 3.79 22.37 -14.22
CA ASP A 34 2.52 21.74 -14.60
C ASP A 34 2.10 20.70 -13.54
N GLU A 35 0.96 20.90 -12.87
CA GLU A 35 0.50 20.06 -11.75
C GLU A 35 0.46 18.56 -12.11
N GLU A 36 0.18 18.24 -13.37
CA GLU A 36 0.22 16.88 -13.89
C GLU A 36 1.65 16.34 -14.00
N ILE A 37 2.63 17.12 -14.48
CA ILE A 37 4.06 16.70 -14.48
C ILE A 37 4.50 16.39 -13.05
N LEU A 38 4.15 17.27 -12.11
CA LEU A 38 4.51 17.09 -10.71
C LEU A 38 3.85 15.83 -10.12
N ARG A 39 2.58 15.58 -10.42
CA ARG A 39 1.85 14.40 -9.96
C ARG A 39 2.47 13.10 -10.47
N ILE A 40 2.77 13.03 -11.77
CA ILE A 40 3.41 11.85 -12.37
C ILE A 40 4.84 11.68 -11.87
N SER A 41 5.60 12.76 -11.70
CA SER A 41 6.94 12.69 -11.12
C SER A 41 6.90 12.17 -9.68
N LYS A 42 5.92 12.58 -8.87
CA LYS A 42 5.75 12.07 -7.50
C LYS A 42 5.35 10.60 -7.48
N ALA A 43 4.44 10.16 -8.35
CA ALA A 43 4.09 8.75 -8.45
C ALA A 43 5.30 7.89 -8.84
N LYS A 44 6.12 8.36 -9.78
CA LYS A 44 7.42 7.75 -10.13
C LYS A 44 8.36 7.67 -8.94
N GLU A 45 8.54 8.77 -8.22
CA GLU A 45 9.35 8.82 -7.00
C GLU A 45 8.88 7.77 -5.99
N PHE A 46 7.58 7.74 -5.67
CA PHE A 46 7.05 6.75 -4.73
C PHE A 46 7.23 5.31 -5.20
N LYS A 47 7.08 5.03 -6.50
CA LYS A 47 7.36 3.70 -7.08
C LYS A 47 8.83 3.32 -6.89
N LEU A 48 9.77 4.23 -7.17
CA LEU A 48 11.19 3.98 -7.00
C LEU A 48 11.55 3.68 -5.54
N TRP A 49 11.01 4.47 -4.61
CA TRP A 49 11.15 4.23 -3.16
C TRP A 49 10.54 2.89 -2.74
N TYR A 50 9.40 2.48 -3.31
CA TYR A 50 8.79 1.18 -3.06
C TYR A 50 9.61 0.00 -3.60
N LEU A 51 10.18 0.12 -4.81
CA LEU A 51 11.00 -0.93 -5.42
C LEU A 51 12.36 -1.06 -4.72
N GLY A 52 12.90 0.05 -4.20
CA GLY A 52 14.11 0.07 -3.39
C GLY A 52 15.41 -0.17 -4.16
N GLU A 53 15.41 -0.01 -5.48
CA GLU A 53 16.60 -0.10 -6.31
C GLU A 53 17.43 1.18 -6.20
N GLY A 54 18.48 1.13 -5.35
CA GLY A 54 19.34 2.28 -5.05
C GLY A 54 19.90 3.00 -6.28
N ASP A 55 20.33 2.25 -7.31
CA ASP A 55 20.85 2.83 -8.56
C ASP A 55 19.80 3.66 -9.31
N LYS A 56 18.53 3.21 -9.33
CA LYS A 56 17.43 3.95 -9.97
C LYS A 56 17.02 5.17 -9.17
N ILE A 57 17.02 5.07 -7.84
CA ILE A 57 16.79 6.21 -6.93
C ILE A 57 17.89 7.26 -7.14
N GLU A 58 19.14 6.83 -7.18
CA GLU A 58 20.27 7.69 -7.46
C GLU A 58 20.14 8.37 -8.83
N GLN A 59 19.85 7.61 -9.88
CA GLN A 59 19.63 8.16 -11.23
C GLN A 59 18.48 9.15 -11.25
N TYR A 60 17.39 8.91 -10.52
CA TYR A 60 16.25 9.82 -10.43
C TYR A 60 16.67 11.18 -9.82
N TYR A 61 17.42 11.18 -8.72
CA TYR A 61 17.91 12.41 -8.10
C TYR A 61 19.10 13.03 -8.86
N LEU A 62 19.88 12.25 -9.63
CA LEU A 62 20.96 12.77 -10.46
C LEU A 62 20.43 13.44 -11.74
N LEU A 63 19.69 12.68 -12.55
CA LEU A 63 19.14 13.05 -13.86
C LEU A 63 17.85 13.87 -13.76
N GLY A 64 17.29 14.02 -12.55
CA GLY A 64 16.12 14.85 -12.31
C GLY A 64 16.31 16.23 -12.90
N ASP A 65 15.48 16.55 -13.89
CA ASP A 65 15.46 17.82 -14.60
C ASP A 65 15.48 18.98 -13.59
N ALA A 66 16.35 19.98 -13.79
CA ALA A 66 16.51 21.10 -12.86
C ALA A 66 15.20 21.90 -12.66
N SER A 67 14.24 21.75 -13.58
CA SER A 67 12.88 22.30 -13.51
C SER A 67 11.90 21.47 -12.64
N ARG A 68 12.25 20.21 -12.32
CA ARG A 68 11.43 19.25 -11.55
C ARG A 68 11.94 19.03 -10.12
N LYS A 69 13.22 19.32 -9.85
CA LYS A 69 13.79 19.27 -8.50
C LYS A 69 13.19 20.38 -7.65
N ARG A 70 12.48 20.03 -6.58
CA ARG A 70 12.15 21.04 -5.57
C ARG A 70 13.45 21.52 -4.93
N LEU A 71 13.46 22.75 -4.44
CA LEU A 71 14.64 23.29 -3.73
C LEU A 71 15.02 22.41 -2.53
N SER A 72 14.05 21.75 -1.89
CA SER A 72 14.23 20.79 -0.79
C SER A 72 15.03 19.56 -1.21
N ASP A 73 14.72 19.00 -2.38
CA ASP A 73 15.25 17.70 -2.83
C ASP A 73 16.77 17.76 -3.06
N ARG A 74 17.32 18.97 -3.25
CA ARG A 74 18.78 19.18 -3.39
C ARG A 74 19.56 18.75 -2.16
N ASN A 75 18.94 18.82 -0.99
CA ASN A 75 19.57 18.50 0.28
C ASN A 75 19.32 17.05 0.73
N TYR A 76 18.56 16.26 -0.03
CA TYR A 76 18.38 14.85 0.29
C TYR A 76 19.70 14.09 0.21
N PHE A 77 19.86 13.09 1.06
CA PHE A 77 20.98 12.18 1.07
C PHE A 77 21.20 11.55 -0.31
N TRP A 78 20.17 11.02 -0.95
CA TRP A 78 20.30 10.44 -2.29
C TRP A 78 20.73 11.45 -3.36
N SER A 79 20.40 12.74 -3.18
CA SER A 79 20.89 13.83 -4.04
C SER A 79 22.35 14.17 -3.76
N ILE A 80 22.74 14.40 -2.50
CA ILE A 80 24.09 14.81 -2.11
C ILE A 80 25.10 13.68 -2.35
N ALA A 81 24.74 12.44 -2.00
CA ALA A 81 25.64 11.30 -2.07
C ALA A 81 26.08 10.97 -3.52
N THR A 82 25.39 11.47 -4.54
CA THR A 82 25.85 11.39 -5.95
C THR A 82 27.16 12.14 -6.20
N GLN A 83 27.43 13.19 -5.42
CA GLN A 83 28.60 14.06 -5.60
C GLN A 83 29.81 13.56 -4.79
N GLU A 84 29.62 12.58 -3.90
CA GLU A 84 30.64 12.08 -2.99
C GLU A 84 31.13 10.68 -3.42
N ALA A 85 32.35 10.61 -3.95
CA ALA A 85 32.90 9.42 -4.61
C ALA A 85 33.15 8.20 -3.69
N MET A 86 32.82 8.24 -2.39
CA MET A 86 33.18 7.18 -1.42
C MET A 86 32.12 6.88 -0.35
N VAL A 87 30.88 7.34 -0.52
CA VAL A 87 29.79 7.01 0.41
C VAL A 87 29.11 5.72 -0.03
N LYS A 88 29.09 4.72 0.86
CA LYS A 88 28.24 3.54 0.68
C LYS A 88 26.79 3.96 0.91
N LYS A 89 25.96 3.88 -0.12
CA LYS A 89 24.53 4.19 -0.08
C LYS A 89 23.75 2.94 0.25
N VAL A 90 22.85 3.04 1.22
CA VAL A 90 22.02 1.93 1.70
C VAL A 90 20.57 2.38 1.67
N HIS A 91 19.77 1.73 0.83
CA HIS A 91 18.33 1.86 0.89
C HIS A 91 17.77 0.95 1.99
N SER A 92 16.92 1.50 2.85
CA SER A 92 16.37 0.81 4.02
C SER A 92 15.40 -0.33 3.69
N GLY A 93 14.73 -0.28 2.53
CA GLY A 93 13.71 -1.27 2.14
C GLY A 93 12.41 -1.18 2.96
N ILE A 94 12.29 -0.22 3.88
CA ILE A 94 11.11 -0.02 4.72
C ILE A 94 9.86 0.33 3.91
N PRO A 95 9.89 1.16 2.85
CA PRO A 95 8.70 1.41 2.03
C PRO A 95 8.10 0.13 1.44
N ASN A 96 8.96 -0.77 0.93
CA ASN A 96 8.57 -2.08 0.42
C ASN A 96 7.92 -2.94 1.51
N ALA A 97 8.60 -3.04 2.66
CA ALA A 97 8.12 -3.82 3.79
C ALA A 97 6.76 -3.33 4.31
N ILE A 98 6.56 -2.01 4.44
CA ILE A 98 5.28 -1.42 4.85
C ILE A 98 4.16 -1.84 3.92
N ILE A 99 4.36 -1.67 2.61
CA ILE A 99 3.32 -1.95 1.61
C ILE A 99 3.00 -3.45 1.56
N ASN A 100 4.01 -4.32 1.54
CA ASN A 100 3.80 -5.76 1.50
C ASN A 100 3.17 -6.28 2.80
N THR A 101 3.54 -5.74 3.97
CA THR A 101 2.86 -6.05 5.23
C THR A 101 1.38 -5.65 5.15
N LEU A 102 1.04 -4.47 4.63
CA LEU A 102 -0.36 -4.06 4.49
C LEU A 102 -1.14 -4.95 3.52
N VAL A 103 -0.55 -5.34 2.39
CA VAL A 103 -1.16 -6.30 1.44
C VAL A 103 -1.48 -7.62 2.17
N ASN A 104 -0.51 -8.17 2.90
CA ASN A 104 -0.67 -9.42 3.63
C ASN A 104 -1.72 -9.30 4.75
N VAL A 105 -1.77 -8.15 5.44
CA VAL A 105 -2.75 -7.85 6.49
C VAL A 105 -4.16 -7.75 5.91
N VAL A 106 -4.32 -7.17 4.72
CA VAL A 106 -5.62 -7.11 4.02
C VAL A 106 -6.10 -8.52 3.70
N GLY A 107 -5.20 -9.37 3.17
CA GLY A 107 -5.50 -10.75 2.82
C GLY A 107 -6.29 -10.87 1.51
N GLU A 108 -6.69 -12.09 1.20
CA GLU A 108 -7.42 -12.39 -0.02
C GLU A 108 -8.91 -12.07 0.09
N HIS A 109 -9.50 -11.72 -1.05
CA HIS A 109 -10.94 -11.54 -1.17
C HIS A 109 -11.58 -12.80 -1.70
N GLN A 110 -12.84 -13.01 -1.34
CA GLN A 110 -13.70 -14.05 -1.87
C GLN A 110 -14.96 -13.40 -2.44
N ILE A 111 -15.48 -13.98 -3.51
CA ILE A 111 -16.74 -13.54 -4.12
C ILE A 111 -17.78 -14.62 -3.89
N THR A 112 -18.92 -14.21 -3.37
CA THR A 112 -20.04 -15.10 -3.03
C THR A 112 -21.33 -14.57 -3.63
N SER A 113 -22.19 -15.46 -4.13
CA SER A 113 -23.53 -15.12 -4.60
C SER A 113 -24.54 -16.17 -4.12
N ASP A 114 -25.80 -15.78 -3.97
CA ASP A 114 -26.89 -16.74 -3.74
C ASP A 114 -27.15 -17.59 -5.00
N ASP A 115 -26.80 -17.07 -6.19
CA ASP A 115 -26.81 -17.82 -7.44
C ASP A 115 -25.47 -18.54 -7.66
N LYS A 116 -25.50 -19.87 -7.52
CA LYS A 116 -24.32 -20.73 -7.66
C LYS A 116 -23.80 -20.83 -9.09
N GLU A 117 -24.63 -20.59 -10.11
CA GLU A 117 -24.15 -20.55 -11.49
C GLU A 117 -23.38 -19.26 -11.75
N LEU A 118 -23.90 -18.13 -11.28
CA LEU A 118 -23.20 -16.84 -11.33
C LEU A 118 -21.88 -16.88 -10.56
N GLU A 119 -21.88 -17.41 -9.33
CA GLU A 119 -20.66 -17.55 -8.52
C GLU A 119 -19.58 -18.36 -9.25
N ARG A 120 -19.96 -19.46 -9.93
CA ARG A 120 -19.05 -20.27 -10.73
C ARG A 120 -18.50 -19.50 -11.95
N ILE A 121 -19.36 -18.81 -12.70
CA ILE A 121 -18.93 -18.02 -13.87
C ILE A 121 -17.93 -16.94 -13.45
N ILE A 122 -18.19 -16.26 -12.32
CA ILE A 122 -17.26 -15.27 -11.78
C ILE A 122 -15.94 -15.93 -11.40
N TYR A 123 -15.99 -17.07 -10.70
CA TYR A 123 -14.79 -17.81 -10.31
C TYR A 123 -13.92 -18.19 -11.52
N ASP A 124 -14.52 -18.83 -12.53
CA ASP A 124 -13.81 -19.27 -13.74
C ASP A 124 -13.21 -18.07 -14.51
N MET A 125 -13.95 -16.96 -14.61
CA MET A 125 -13.47 -15.72 -15.23
C MET A 125 -12.28 -15.11 -14.49
N LEU A 126 -12.31 -15.10 -13.15
CA LEU A 126 -11.23 -14.54 -12.34
C LEU A 126 -10.00 -15.44 -12.32
N GLU A 127 -10.19 -16.76 -12.38
CA GLU A 127 -9.09 -17.73 -12.49
C GLU A 127 -8.38 -17.62 -13.84
N ASP A 128 -9.12 -17.52 -14.96
CA ASP A 128 -8.56 -17.34 -16.31
C ASP A 128 -7.68 -16.08 -16.44
N ASN A 129 -8.02 -15.04 -15.66
CA ASN A 129 -7.27 -13.79 -15.62
C ASN A 129 -6.16 -13.73 -14.54
N ASP A 130 -5.95 -14.81 -13.78
CA ASP A 130 -5.04 -14.84 -12.63
C ASP A 130 -5.27 -13.66 -11.66
N PHE A 131 -6.56 -13.37 -11.41
CA PHE A 131 -7.00 -12.12 -10.81
C PHE A 131 -6.52 -11.94 -9.36
N ILE A 132 -6.47 -13.03 -8.57
CA ILE A 132 -5.98 -12.97 -7.19
C ILE A 132 -4.51 -12.55 -7.15
N ARG A 133 -3.67 -13.12 -8.03
CA ARG A 133 -2.25 -12.72 -8.15
C ARG A 133 -2.15 -11.26 -8.57
N MET A 134 -2.91 -10.85 -9.59
CA MET A 134 -2.92 -9.46 -10.07
C MET A 134 -3.32 -8.48 -8.96
N VAL A 135 -4.36 -8.76 -8.18
CA VAL A 135 -4.78 -7.90 -7.06
C VAL A 135 -3.68 -7.78 -6.01
N ASN A 136 -3.09 -8.89 -5.58
CA ASN A 136 -2.16 -8.93 -4.46
C ASN A 136 -0.73 -8.51 -4.82
N GLN A 137 -0.27 -8.81 -6.04
CA GLN A 137 1.14 -8.60 -6.44
C GLN A 137 1.32 -7.38 -7.35
N GLU A 138 0.27 -6.89 -8.00
CA GLU A 138 0.36 -5.77 -8.95
C GLU A 138 -0.53 -4.61 -8.49
N GLN A 139 -1.84 -4.80 -8.47
CA GLN A 139 -2.78 -3.70 -8.29
C GLN A 139 -2.69 -3.05 -6.90
N LEU A 140 -2.93 -3.80 -5.83
CA LEU A 140 -2.94 -3.27 -4.47
C LEU A 140 -1.58 -2.64 -4.07
N PRO A 141 -0.42 -3.32 -4.24
CA PRO A 141 0.86 -2.75 -3.85
C PRO A 141 1.21 -1.49 -4.68
N LEU A 142 0.99 -1.50 -6.00
CA LEU A 142 1.25 -0.31 -6.82
C LEU A 142 0.29 0.84 -6.52
N THR A 143 -0.99 0.55 -6.24
CA THR A 143 -1.97 1.59 -5.85
C THR A 143 -1.59 2.21 -4.50
N LEU A 144 -1.13 1.41 -3.52
CA LEU A 144 -0.65 1.92 -2.23
C LEU A 144 0.63 2.76 -2.38
N ALA A 145 1.55 2.31 -3.25
CA ALA A 145 2.81 3.00 -3.53
C ALA A 145 2.60 4.31 -4.29
N GLN A 146 1.92 4.29 -5.44
CA GLN A 146 1.81 5.44 -6.33
C GLN A 146 0.59 6.32 -6.04
N GLY A 147 -0.47 5.74 -5.48
CA GLY A 147 -1.72 6.40 -5.09
C GLY A 147 -2.92 6.03 -5.96
N TRP A 148 -2.73 5.72 -7.24
CA TRP A 148 -3.82 5.36 -8.16
C TRP A 148 -3.37 4.41 -9.27
N GLY A 149 -4.32 3.90 -10.02
CA GLY A 149 -4.15 3.15 -11.28
C GLY A 149 -5.53 2.88 -11.90
N ALA A 150 -5.62 1.94 -12.84
CA ALA A 150 -6.92 1.53 -13.37
C ALA A 150 -6.86 0.12 -13.96
N TYR A 151 -7.96 -0.62 -13.84
CA TYR A 151 -8.18 -1.83 -14.63
C TYR A 151 -8.68 -1.46 -16.02
N LYS A 152 -8.18 -2.17 -17.03
CA LYS A 152 -8.61 -2.15 -18.42
C LYS A 152 -9.28 -3.50 -18.71
N ILE A 153 -10.54 -3.48 -19.19
CA ILE A 153 -11.32 -4.71 -19.38
C ILE A 153 -11.67 -4.86 -20.87
N ASN A 154 -11.11 -5.88 -21.52
CA ASN A 154 -11.17 -6.09 -22.95
C ASN A 154 -11.97 -7.33 -23.32
N ILE A 155 -12.56 -7.32 -24.52
CA ILE A 155 -13.07 -8.52 -25.15
C ILE A 155 -12.19 -8.82 -26.35
N ASP A 156 -11.77 -10.07 -26.46
CA ASP A 156 -11.13 -10.63 -27.65
C ASP A 156 -11.85 -11.94 -28.02
N GLU A 157 -12.05 -12.17 -29.31
CA GLU A 157 -12.69 -13.37 -29.85
C GLU A 157 -11.88 -14.64 -29.58
N ALA A 158 -10.56 -14.50 -29.37
CA ALA A 158 -9.66 -15.63 -29.14
C ALA A 158 -9.78 -16.24 -27.74
N TYR A 159 -10.35 -15.52 -26.77
CA TYR A 159 -10.47 -15.93 -25.38
C TYR A 159 -11.93 -16.24 -25.04
N GLU A 160 -12.20 -17.01 -23.98
CA GLU A 160 -13.58 -17.26 -23.54
C GLU A 160 -14.10 -16.08 -22.72
N TYR A 161 -13.33 -15.68 -21.71
CA TYR A 161 -13.66 -14.59 -20.80
C TYR A 161 -13.08 -13.24 -21.24
N PRO A 162 -13.63 -12.11 -20.75
CA PRO A 162 -13.01 -10.80 -20.90
C PRO A 162 -11.63 -10.76 -20.24
N LEU A 163 -10.68 -10.09 -20.90
CA LEU A 163 -9.33 -9.87 -20.39
C LEU A 163 -9.32 -8.70 -19.42
N ILE A 164 -8.77 -8.89 -18.23
CA ILE A 164 -8.64 -7.88 -17.18
C ILE A 164 -7.16 -7.58 -17.00
N GLU A 165 -6.77 -6.34 -17.31
CA GLU A 165 -5.38 -5.88 -17.21
C GLU A 165 -5.27 -4.73 -16.21
N TYR A 166 -4.24 -4.69 -15.38
CA TYR A 166 -4.00 -3.57 -14.47
C TYR A 166 -2.96 -2.59 -15.01
N TYR A 167 -3.32 -1.31 -15.04
CA TYR A 167 -2.43 -0.23 -15.42
C TYR A 167 -2.07 0.64 -14.22
N GLU A 168 -0.77 0.87 -14.07
CA GLU A 168 -0.20 1.67 -12.99
C GLU A 168 -0.35 3.19 -13.22
N ALA A 169 -0.09 3.98 -12.18
CA ALA A 169 -0.31 5.43 -12.15
C ALA A 169 0.31 6.20 -13.33
N GLU A 170 1.52 5.80 -13.74
CA GLU A 170 2.29 6.47 -14.78
C GLU A 170 1.61 6.42 -16.15
N ASN A 171 0.89 5.33 -16.42
CA ASN A 171 0.30 4.99 -17.71
C ASN A 171 -1.21 5.24 -17.76
N VAL A 172 -1.78 5.90 -16.74
CA VAL A 172 -3.22 6.17 -16.64
C VAL A 172 -3.50 7.64 -16.38
N ARG A 173 -4.46 8.22 -17.10
CA ARG A 173 -5.07 9.52 -16.78
C ARG A 173 -6.57 9.43 -16.68
N PHE A 174 -7.15 10.26 -15.83
CA PHE A 174 -8.60 10.33 -15.65
C PHE A 174 -9.18 11.60 -16.26
N ILE A 175 -10.33 11.43 -16.91
CA ILE A 175 -11.19 12.51 -17.38
C ILE A 175 -12.32 12.64 -16.36
N GLY A 176 -12.25 13.67 -15.52
CA GLY A 176 -13.22 13.90 -14.45
C GLY A 176 -14.16 15.07 -14.72
N LYS A 177 -15.46 14.89 -14.45
CA LYS A 177 -16.49 15.94 -14.47
C LYS A 177 -17.33 15.85 -13.20
N ASN A 178 -17.52 16.97 -12.49
CA ASN A 178 -18.33 17.04 -11.26
C ASN A 178 -17.96 15.97 -10.21
N ARG A 179 -16.66 15.74 -9.98
CA ARG A 179 -16.11 14.72 -9.06
C ARG A 179 -16.44 13.26 -9.44
N ARG A 180 -16.88 13.03 -10.68
CA ARG A 180 -17.08 11.69 -11.27
C ARG A 180 -16.09 11.50 -12.41
N ILE A 181 -15.50 10.32 -12.49
CA ILE A 181 -14.64 9.93 -13.61
C ILE A 181 -15.57 9.53 -14.75
N GLU A 182 -15.47 10.22 -15.88
CA GLU A 182 -16.25 9.97 -17.10
C GLU A 182 -15.40 9.34 -18.22
N GLY A 183 -14.08 9.29 -18.03
CA GLY A 183 -13.18 8.54 -18.91
C GLY A 183 -11.82 8.23 -18.30
N ILE A 184 -11.14 7.27 -18.91
CA ILE A 184 -9.79 6.81 -18.56
C ILE A 184 -8.98 6.78 -19.84
N ILE A 185 -7.77 7.32 -19.80
CA ILE A 185 -6.80 7.30 -20.89
C ILE A 185 -5.66 6.38 -20.48
N TYR A 186 -5.47 5.29 -21.22
CA TYR A 186 -4.36 4.36 -21.07
C TYR A 186 -3.25 4.71 -22.05
N LEU A 187 -2.00 4.57 -21.61
CA LEU A 187 -0.80 4.85 -22.39
C LEU A 187 0.02 3.57 -22.55
N ASP A 188 0.14 3.09 -23.77
CA ASP A 188 0.99 1.95 -24.13
C ASP A 188 2.19 2.43 -24.97
N TYR A 189 3.40 2.02 -24.60
CA TYR A 189 4.64 2.43 -25.28
C TYR A 189 5.19 1.29 -26.14
N TYR A 190 5.60 1.61 -27.37
CA TYR A 190 6.15 0.64 -28.32
C TYR A 190 7.51 1.09 -28.84
N GLU A 191 8.38 0.14 -29.19
CA GLU A 191 9.66 0.40 -29.85
C GLU A 191 9.75 -0.42 -31.14
N LEU A 192 9.93 0.25 -32.27
CA LEU A 192 10.04 -0.38 -33.58
C LEU A 192 11.11 0.35 -34.41
N ASN A 193 12.12 -0.38 -34.91
CA ASN A 193 13.21 0.15 -35.74
C ASN A 193 13.91 1.37 -35.11
N ASN A 194 14.26 1.29 -33.81
CA ASN A 194 14.85 2.37 -33.00
C ASN A 194 13.99 3.65 -32.89
N LYS A 195 12.70 3.59 -33.27
CA LYS A 195 11.73 4.64 -33.03
C LYS A 195 10.79 4.23 -31.91
N LYS A 196 10.44 5.20 -31.07
CA LYS A 196 9.50 5.02 -29.96
C LYS A 196 8.14 5.54 -30.37
N TYR A 197 7.09 4.86 -29.93
CA TYR A 197 5.71 5.24 -30.16
C TYR A 197 4.92 5.17 -28.85
N VAL A 198 3.81 5.91 -28.80
CA VAL A 198 2.86 5.87 -27.71
C VAL A 198 1.44 5.79 -28.26
N LEU A 199 0.69 4.79 -27.83
CA LEU A 199 -0.73 4.63 -28.10
C LEU A 199 -1.52 5.21 -26.93
N PHE A 200 -2.43 6.12 -27.22
CA PHE A 200 -3.44 6.58 -26.29
C PHE A 200 -4.72 5.83 -26.58
N GLU A 201 -5.19 5.07 -25.61
CA GLU A 201 -6.47 4.41 -25.63
C GLU A 201 -7.41 5.12 -24.65
N THR A 202 -8.38 5.86 -25.18
CA THR A 202 -9.34 6.62 -24.38
C THR A 202 -10.65 5.86 -24.27
N ARG A 203 -10.98 5.42 -23.05
CA ARG A 203 -12.27 4.80 -22.71
C ARG A 203 -13.15 5.79 -22.01
N SER A 204 -14.32 6.09 -22.54
CA SER A 204 -15.16 7.16 -21.99
C SER A 204 -16.66 6.93 -22.17
N ILE A 205 -17.45 7.52 -21.27
CA ILE A 205 -18.90 7.55 -21.39
C ILE A 205 -19.29 8.85 -22.07
N LYS A 206 -19.91 8.78 -23.24
CA LYS A 206 -20.48 9.97 -23.89
C LYS A 206 -21.99 10.00 -23.67
N ARG A 207 -22.52 11.17 -23.32
CA ARG A 207 -23.96 11.41 -23.21
C ARG A 207 -24.51 11.84 -24.57
N LYS A 208 -25.81 11.59 -24.80
CA LYS A 208 -26.48 11.97 -26.05
C LYS A 208 -26.33 13.47 -26.32
N THR A 209 -25.78 13.81 -27.48
CA THR A 209 -25.77 15.17 -28.05
C THR A 209 -26.30 15.11 -29.48
N GLU A 210 -26.39 16.24 -30.18
CA GLU A 210 -26.88 16.29 -31.57
C GLU A 210 -26.06 15.39 -32.52
N ASN A 211 -24.77 15.18 -32.23
CA ASN A 211 -23.84 14.44 -33.10
C ASN A 211 -23.23 13.18 -32.47
N VAL A 212 -23.59 12.86 -31.22
CA VAL A 212 -22.99 11.74 -30.47
C VAL A 212 -24.08 10.94 -29.77
N GLU A 213 -24.13 9.63 -30.04
CA GLU A 213 -25.03 8.72 -29.36
C GLU A 213 -24.55 8.43 -27.93
N ALA A 214 -25.49 8.19 -27.02
CA ALA A 214 -25.14 7.85 -25.65
C ALA A 214 -24.60 6.43 -25.59
N GLY A 215 -23.41 6.24 -25.02
CA GLY A 215 -22.86 4.92 -24.74
C GLY A 215 -21.41 4.98 -24.29
N SER A 216 -20.79 3.80 -24.27
CA SER A 216 -19.37 3.63 -23.95
C SER A 216 -18.55 3.61 -25.23
N TYR A 217 -17.46 4.37 -25.24
CA TYR A 217 -16.59 4.56 -26.40
C TYR A 217 -15.15 4.18 -26.07
N VAL A 218 -14.47 3.52 -27.02
CA VAL A 218 -13.03 3.26 -27.00
C VAL A 218 -12.40 3.89 -28.24
N GLU A 219 -11.51 4.85 -28.03
CA GLU A 219 -10.84 5.61 -29.09
C GLU A 219 -9.32 5.40 -29.03
N TYR A 220 -8.70 5.17 -30.19
CA TYR A 220 -7.26 4.89 -30.31
C TYR A 220 -6.54 6.02 -31.06
N ASN A 221 -5.47 6.53 -30.48
CA ASN A 221 -4.62 7.54 -31.13
C ASN A 221 -3.14 7.18 -30.96
N LEU A 222 -2.45 6.90 -32.07
CA LEU A 222 -1.02 6.54 -32.06
C LEU A 222 -0.14 7.74 -32.42
N PHE A 223 0.99 7.85 -31.72
CA PHE A 223 1.96 8.91 -31.95
C PHE A 223 3.39 8.34 -31.99
N GLU A 224 4.23 8.91 -32.85
CA GLU A 224 5.69 8.75 -32.79
C GLU A 224 6.25 9.69 -31.71
N LEU A 225 7.05 9.13 -30.80
CA LEU A 225 7.72 9.84 -29.72
C LEU A 225 9.11 10.32 -30.18
N LYS A 226 9.29 11.63 -30.25
CA LYS A 226 10.56 12.30 -30.54
C LYS A 226 11.26 12.73 -29.25
N GLU A 227 12.45 13.31 -29.39
CA GLU A 227 13.20 13.88 -28.26
C GLU A 227 12.34 14.89 -27.46
N ASN A 228 12.61 14.98 -26.15
CA ASN A 228 11.90 15.85 -25.20
C ASN A 228 10.39 15.58 -25.05
N ASN A 229 9.94 14.33 -25.21
CA ASN A 229 8.52 13.93 -25.12
C ASN A 229 7.59 14.63 -26.12
N ASN A 230 8.13 15.07 -27.25
CA ASN A 230 7.35 15.63 -28.34
C ASN A 230 6.71 14.50 -29.17
N ILE A 231 5.42 14.63 -29.47
CA ILE A 231 4.63 13.62 -30.18
C ILE A 231 4.14 14.11 -31.53
N ILE A 232 4.15 13.20 -32.51
CA ILE A 232 3.66 13.41 -33.87
C ILE A 232 2.63 12.32 -34.19
N PRO A 233 1.40 12.66 -34.59
CA PRO A 233 0.37 11.67 -34.88
C PRO A 233 0.78 10.80 -36.07
N VAL A 234 0.55 9.50 -35.95
CA VAL A 234 0.82 8.51 -37.00
C VAL A 234 -0.37 7.55 -37.13
N GLU A 235 -0.52 6.92 -38.28
CA GLU A 235 -1.58 5.93 -38.49
C GLU A 235 -1.34 4.67 -37.65
N LEU A 236 -2.42 4.05 -37.16
CA LEU A 236 -2.37 2.77 -36.43
C LEU A 236 -1.70 1.66 -37.25
N SER A 237 -1.83 1.71 -38.58
CA SER A 237 -1.17 0.81 -39.55
C SER A 237 0.37 0.81 -39.47
N THR A 238 0.97 1.84 -38.87
CA THR A 238 2.43 1.95 -38.67
C THR A 238 2.98 0.79 -37.83
N ILE A 239 2.18 0.27 -36.89
CA ILE A 239 2.51 -0.90 -36.07
C ILE A 239 1.56 -2.02 -36.48
N LYS A 240 2.11 -3.13 -36.98
CA LYS A 240 1.33 -4.24 -37.55
C LYS A 240 0.31 -4.84 -36.56
N GLU A 241 0.64 -4.87 -35.27
CA GLU A 241 -0.25 -5.37 -34.21
C GLU A 241 -1.44 -4.46 -33.95
N LEU A 242 -1.30 -3.14 -34.20
CA LEU A 242 -2.34 -2.14 -33.95
C LEU A 242 -3.23 -1.89 -35.17
N SER A 243 -2.90 -2.47 -36.33
CA SER A 243 -3.60 -2.19 -37.59
C SER A 243 -5.06 -2.64 -37.61
N LYS A 244 -5.45 -3.55 -36.70
CA LYS A 244 -6.82 -4.06 -36.56
C LYS A 244 -7.65 -3.30 -35.52
N LEU A 245 -7.05 -2.36 -34.79
CA LEU A 245 -7.76 -1.59 -33.78
C LEU A 245 -8.68 -0.57 -34.45
N GLU A 246 -9.96 -0.66 -34.14
CA GLU A 246 -10.99 0.26 -34.60
C GLU A 246 -11.72 0.87 -33.39
N THR A 247 -12.33 2.04 -33.58
CA THR A 247 -13.14 2.66 -32.53
C THR A 247 -14.30 1.76 -32.15
N ILE A 248 -14.39 1.40 -30.87
CA ILE A 248 -15.47 0.57 -30.34
C ILE A 248 -16.53 1.49 -29.75
N PHE A 249 -17.80 1.21 -30.04
CA PHE A 249 -18.95 1.89 -29.46
C PHE A 249 -19.99 0.87 -29.01
N ILE A 250 -20.38 0.94 -27.74
CA ILE A 250 -21.47 0.13 -27.16
C ILE A 250 -22.65 1.06 -26.86
N PRO A 251 -23.70 1.05 -27.71
CA PRO A 251 -24.86 1.93 -27.54
C PRO A 251 -25.58 1.68 -26.22
N GLY A 252 -25.98 2.74 -25.53
CA GLY A 252 -26.76 2.68 -24.30
C GLY A 252 -25.98 2.28 -23.05
N TYR A 253 -24.79 1.68 -23.17
CA TYR A 253 -24.00 1.25 -22.02
C TYR A 253 -23.33 2.45 -21.31
N MET A 254 -23.76 2.74 -20.08
CA MET A 254 -23.36 3.95 -19.32
C MET A 254 -22.22 3.71 -18.32
N LYS A 255 -21.36 2.72 -18.57
CA LYS A 255 -20.16 2.44 -17.75
C LYS A 255 -18.89 2.62 -18.59
N ILE A 256 -17.81 3.06 -17.96
CA ILE A 256 -16.48 3.06 -18.58
C ILE A 256 -16.06 1.60 -18.67
N LEU A 257 -15.50 1.18 -19.81
CA LEU A 257 -14.87 -0.13 -19.97
C LEU A 257 -13.55 -0.18 -19.20
N GLY A 258 -13.55 0.11 -17.91
CA GLY A 258 -12.35 0.24 -17.11
C GLY A 258 -12.68 0.82 -15.76
N VAL A 259 -11.91 0.42 -14.75
CA VAL A 259 -12.23 0.73 -13.35
C VAL A 259 -11.07 1.49 -12.72
N PRO A 260 -11.27 2.75 -12.30
CA PRO A 260 -10.23 3.53 -11.67
C PRO A 260 -9.95 3.00 -10.25
N THR A 261 -8.69 2.69 -9.96
CA THR A 261 -8.27 2.24 -8.63
C THR A 261 -7.72 3.41 -7.83
N ARG A 262 -8.32 3.66 -6.67
CA ARG A 262 -7.88 4.72 -5.74
C ARG A 262 -8.33 4.35 -4.33
N ILE A 263 -7.36 4.17 -3.44
CA ILE A 263 -7.62 3.73 -2.05
C ILE A 263 -7.79 4.95 -1.15
N PHE A 264 -6.81 5.86 -1.18
CA PHE A 264 -6.85 7.11 -0.44
C PHE A 264 -7.11 8.27 -1.39
N HIS A 265 -7.96 9.21 -1.01
CA HIS A 265 -8.28 10.38 -1.82
C HIS A 265 -7.14 11.42 -1.77
N ASP A 266 -6.72 11.98 -2.91
CA ASP A 266 -5.81 13.13 -2.95
C ASP A 266 -6.59 14.44 -2.70
N PRO A 267 -6.34 15.18 -1.60
CA PRO A 267 -6.99 16.46 -1.35
C PRO A 267 -6.74 17.51 -2.45
N SER A 268 -5.67 17.37 -3.23
CA SER A 268 -5.25 18.31 -4.27
C SER A 268 -6.01 18.10 -5.58
N ASP A 269 -6.37 16.85 -5.89
CA ASP A 269 -7.17 16.50 -7.07
C ASP A 269 -8.07 15.30 -6.77
N VAL A 270 -9.38 15.55 -6.74
CA VAL A 270 -10.41 14.58 -6.39
C VAL A 270 -10.44 13.34 -7.29
N ASN A 271 -9.94 13.45 -8.52
CA ASN A 271 -9.96 12.35 -9.48
C ASN A 271 -8.86 11.33 -9.22
N TYR A 272 -7.79 11.72 -8.51
CA TYR A 272 -6.62 10.89 -8.28
C TYR A 272 -6.54 10.44 -6.83
N GLY A 273 -5.79 9.35 -6.62
CA GLY A 273 -5.53 8.82 -5.29
C GLY A 273 -4.18 9.26 -4.74
N ARG A 274 -4.04 9.18 -3.41
CA ARG A 274 -2.86 9.57 -2.66
C ARG A 274 -2.06 8.33 -2.25
N SER A 275 -0.74 8.39 -2.46
CA SER A 275 0.20 7.37 -1.97
C SER A 275 0.24 7.32 -0.44
N ILE A 276 0.38 6.12 0.13
CA ILE A 276 0.60 5.95 1.58
C ILE A 276 1.97 6.49 2.04
N LEU A 277 2.92 6.64 1.10
CA LEU A 277 4.25 7.18 1.33
C LEU A 277 4.28 8.73 1.31
N THR A 278 3.14 9.36 1.01
CA THR A 278 3.05 10.83 0.92
C THR A 278 3.36 11.49 2.26
N GLY A 279 4.40 12.32 2.28
CA GLY A 279 4.88 13.00 3.48
C GLY A 279 5.86 12.18 4.33
N LYS A 280 6.32 11.03 3.81
CA LYS A 280 7.29 10.16 4.49
C LYS A 280 8.61 10.00 3.74
N ILE A 281 8.72 10.47 2.49
CA ILE A 281 9.96 10.44 1.70
C ILE A 281 11.13 11.10 2.43
N ASP A 282 10.91 12.28 3.02
CA ASP A 282 11.93 12.96 3.82
C ASP A 282 12.47 12.07 4.95
N LEU A 283 11.57 11.36 5.64
CA LEU A 283 11.95 10.45 6.72
C LEU A 283 12.63 9.18 6.21
N PHE A 284 12.25 8.68 5.03
CA PHE A 284 12.93 7.55 4.40
C PHE A 284 14.34 7.92 3.94
N ASP A 285 14.52 9.12 3.39
CA ASP A 285 15.84 9.65 3.03
C ASP A 285 16.73 9.86 4.25
N ASP A 286 16.21 10.45 5.33
CA ASP A 286 16.93 10.58 6.60
C ASP A 286 17.30 9.20 7.22
N LEU A 287 16.43 8.20 7.07
CA LEU A 287 16.69 6.85 7.53
C LEU A 287 17.80 6.17 6.71
N ASP A 288 17.72 6.27 5.39
CA ASP A 288 18.73 5.77 4.46
C ASP A 288 20.08 6.45 4.71
N GLN A 289 20.08 7.76 5.01
CA GLN A 289 21.25 8.51 5.43
C GLN A 289 21.86 7.94 6.70
N ALA A 290 21.05 7.75 7.76
CA ALA A 290 21.52 7.21 9.03
C ALA A 290 22.13 5.81 8.87
N LEU A 291 21.50 4.94 8.08
CA LEU A 291 22.01 3.59 7.78
C LEU A 291 23.30 3.63 6.97
N SER A 292 23.37 4.51 5.98
CA SER A 292 24.56 4.71 5.14
C SER A 292 25.74 5.24 5.97
N GLN A 293 25.49 6.23 6.82
CA GLN A 293 26.48 6.77 7.75
C GLN A 293 26.90 5.74 8.79
N ALA A 294 25.98 4.94 9.35
CA ALA A 294 26.32 3.87 10.27
C ALA A 294 27.20 2.81 9.60
N SER A 295 26.86 2.40 8.37
CA SER A 295 27.67 1.43 7.62
C SER A 295 29.04 1.98 7.28
N GLN A 296 29.15 3.26 6.90
CA GLN A 296 30.43 3.92 6.66
C GLN A 296 31.23 4.06 7.96
N THR A 297 30.56 4.38 9.07
CA THR A 297 31.16 4.52 10.40
C THR A 297 31.80 3.21 10.84
N VAL A 298 31.08 2.09 10.71
CA VAL A 298 31.62 0.73 10.97
C VAL A 298 32.84 0.45 10.09
N LYS A 299 32.78 0.85 8.81
CA LYS A 299 33.90 0.70 7.88
C LYS A 299 35.11 1.54 8.30
N VAL A 300 34.91 2.76 8.83
CA VAL A 300 36.01 3.63 9.25
C VAL A 300 36.50 3.38 10.68
N SER A 301 35.74 2.66 11.50
CA SER A 301 36.08 2.34 12.89
C SER A 301 36.88 1.05 13.06
N THR A 302 37.13 0.30 11.98
CA THR A 302 38.05 -0.83 12.03
C THR A 302 39.43 -0.33 12.46
N PRO A 303 40.13 -1.02 13.39
CA PRO A 303 41.45 -0.62 13.85
C PRO A 303 42.39 -0.33 12.68
N VAL A 304 43.06 0.82 12.77
CA VAL A 304 44.07 1.23 11.80
C VAL A 304 45.45 0.94 12.36
N GLU A 305 46.22 0.10 11.67
CA GLU A 305 47.63 -0.16 12.00
C GLU A 305 48.52 0.79 11.20
N TYR A 306 49.33 1.59 11.90
CA TYR A 306 50.29 2.48 11.25
C TYR A 306 51.63 1.78 11.05
N TYR A 307 52.01 1.54 9.79
CA TYR A 307 53.31 0.98 9.44
C TYR A 307 54.29 2.07 8.99
N PRO A 308 55.58 2.00 9.38
CA PRO A 308 56.62 2.78 8.75
C PRO A 308 56.76 2.39 7.26
N VAL A 309 56.96 3.38 6.39
CA VAL A 309 57.17 3.18 4.93
C VAL A 309 58.29 2.16 4.63
N SER A 310 59.26 2.05 5.53
CA SER A 310 60.42 1.15 5.41
C SER A 310 60.05 -0.34 5.48
N VAL A 311 58.90 -0.71 6.05
CA VAL A 311 58.51 -2.10 6.31
C VAL A 311 57.56 -2.64 5.22
N LEU A 312 57.07 -1.79 4.32
CA LEU A 312 56.12 -2.19 3.28
C LEU A 312 56.80 -2.91 2.11
N GLU A 313 56.09 -3.90 1.57
CA GLU A 313 56.46 -4.53 0.29
C GLU A 313 56.45 -3.49 -0.83
N LYS A 314 57.50 -3.51 -1.65
CA LYS A 314 57.68 -2.59 -2.77
C LYS A 314 57.40 -3.30 -4.06
N ASN A 315 56.76 -2.61 -5.00
CA ASN A 315 56.59 -3.13 -6.35
C ASN A 315 57.95 -3.19 -7.09
N SER A 316 57.93 -3.75 -8.29
CA SER A 316 59.10 -3.88 -9.18
C SER A 316 59.76 -2.55 -9.57
N PHE A 317 59.12 -1.41 -9.29
CA PHE A 317 59.66 -0.06 -9.50
C PHE A 317 60.08 0.64 -8.19
N GLY A 318 60.06 -0.07 -7.06
CA GLY A 318 60.48 0.45 -5.75
C GLY A 318 59.43 1.30 -5.03
N VAL A 319 58.20 1.39 -5.55
CA VAL A 319 57.09 2.13 -4.93
C VAL A 319 56.39 1.24 -3.90
N PRO A 320 56.15 1.72 -2.66
CA PRO A 320 55.40 0.97 -1.65
C PRO A 320 53.99 0.63 -2.15
N ILE A 321 53.59 -0.63 -1.98
CA ILE A 321 52.23 -1.06 -2.31
C ILE A 321 51.29 -0.56 -1.21
N LEU A 322 50.29 0.25 -1.59
CA LEU A 322 49.29 0.75 -0.66
C LEU A 322 48.27 -0.35 -0.33
N PRO A 323 47.83 -0.44 0.92
CA PRO A 323 46.83 -1.40 1.34
C PRO A 323 45.42 -0.99 0.84
N VAL A 324 44.58 -1.99 0.55
CA VAL A 324 43.27 -1.86 -0.12
C VAL A 324 42.20 -1.31 0.84
N ALA A 325 41.08 -0.77 0.33
CA ALA A 325 40.01 -0.15 1.14
C ALA A 325 39.44 -0.98 2.32
N TYR A 326 39.56 -2.32 2.28
CA TYR A 326 39.19 -3.23 3.38
C TYR A 326 40.37 -3.63 4.29
N ASN A 327 41.61 -3.38 3.84
CA ASN A 327 42.83 -3.55 4.60
C ASN A 327 43.32 -2.17 5.05
N ARG A 328 42.87 -1.72 6.23
CA ARG A 328 43.11 -0.35 6.71
C ARG A 328 44.44 -0.20 7.44
N GLN A 329 45.53 -0.55 6.75
CA GLN A 329 46.89 -0.23 7.17
C GLN A 329 47.24 1.19 6.68
N PHE A 330 47.74 2.07 7.53
CA PHE A 330 48.05 3.46 7.14
C PHE A 330 49.54 3.73 7.24
N ILE A 331 50.05 4.63 6.39
CA ILE A 331 51.46 4.99 6.37
C ILE A 331 51.74 6.03 7.45
N LYS A 332 52.64 5.72 8.38
CA LYS A 332 53.30 6.77 9.17
C LYS A 332 54.52 7.27 8.40
N LYS A 333 54.47 8.53 7.93
CA LYS A 333 55.66 9.21 7.42
C LYS A 333 56.68 9.29 8.57
N PRO A 334 57.96 8.93 8.38
CA PRO A 334 58.94 8.97 9.47
C PRO A 334 58.98 10.39 10.05
N ALA A 335 58.74 10.48 11.36
CA ALA A 335 59.02 11.70 12.10
C ALA A 335 60.52 11.70 12.42
N SER A 336 61.20 12.70 11.89
CA SER A 336 62.51 13.18 12.33
C SER A 336 63.73 12.38 11.87
N ILE A 337 64.59 13.13 11.17
CA ILE A 337 66.05 12.95 11.09
C ILE A 337 66.57 12.71 12.52
N PRO A 338 67.55 11.80 12.74
CA PRO A 338 68.07 11.54 14.07
C PRO A 338 68.57 12.83 14.73
N SER A 339 68.13 13.13 15.95
CA SER A 339 68.89 14.03 16.82
C SER A 339 70.24 13.37 17.13
N GLY A 340 71.31 14.16 17.21
CA GLY A 340 72.72 13.74 17.29
C GLY A 340 73.14 12.95 18.54
N ASP A 341 72.19 12.43 19.30
CA ASP A 341 72.30 11.78 20.59
C ASP A 341 71.95 10.27 20.55
N GLY A 342 71.73 9.70 19.35
CA GLY A 342 71.74 8.25 19.12
C GLY A 342 70.57 7.47 19.71
N VAL A 343 69.54 8.16 20.22
CA VAL A 343 68.32 7.51 20.71
C VAL A 343 67.41 7.19 19.52
N MET A 344 67.36 5.91 19.15
CA MET A 344 66.34 5.37 18.24
C MET A 344 64.97 5.58 18.89
N GLY A 345 64.16 6.48 18.34
CA GLY A 345 62.74 6.56 18.67
C GLY A 345 62.12 5.21 18.37
N SER A 346 61.46 4.58 19.35
CA SER A 346 60.82 3.29 19.15
C SER A 346 59.76 3.42 18.05
N ASP A 347 59.99 2.79 16.90
CA ASP A 347 59.01 2.63 15.82
C ASP A 347 57.89 1.68 16.29
N THR A 348 57.06 2.15 17.22
CA THR A 348 55.90 1.41 17.71
C THR A 348 54.74 1.54 16.75
N ILE A 349 54.15 0.41 16.39
CA ILE A 349 52.87 0.36 15.68
C ILE A 349 51.84 1.01 16.59
N GLN A 350 51.29 2.14 16.15
CA GLN A 350 50.18 2.78 16.83
C GLN A 350 48.88 2.22 16.23
N THR A 351 47.92 1.89 17.09
CA THR A 351 46.58 1.51 16.66
C THR A 351 45.62 2.55 17.20
N SER A 352 44.92 3.25 16.29
CA SER A 352 43.86 4.20 16.66
C SER A 352 42.51 3.63 16.27
N GLN A 353 41.57 3.59 17.20
CA GLN A 353 40.17 3.25 16.95
C GLN A 353 39.27 4.34 17.57
N PRO A 354 38.33 4.91 16.80
CA PRO A 354 37.35 5.83 17.37
C PRO A 354 36.39 5.08 18.30
N GLN A 355 36.01 5.69 19.41
CA GLN A 355 34.95 5.16 20.27
C GLN A 355 33.60 5.36 19.56
N LEU A 356 32.96 4.26 19.16
CA LEU A 356 31.64 4.30 18.53
C LEU A 356 30.52 4.20 19.56
N ASN A 357 29.52 5.08 19.45
CA ASN A 357 28.31 5.00 20.25
C ASN A 357 27.17 4.32 19.47
N PHE A 358 27.25 2.99 19.34
CA PHE A 358 26.28 2.20 18.59
C PHE A 358 24.84 2.34 19.11
N GLU A 359 24.67 2.58 20.41
CA GLU A 359 23.34 2.74 21.03
C GLU A 359 22.63 3.99 20.52
N GLN A 360 23.34 5.11 20.34
CA GLN A 360 22.75 6.34 19.83
C GLN A 360 22.30 6.19 18.37
N TYR A 361 23.12 5.56 17.52
CA TYR A 361 22.74 5.30 16.13
C TYR A 361 21.53 4.38 16.01
N ALA A 362 21.46 3.32 16.83
CA ALA A 362 20.32 2.42 16.86
C ALA A 362 19.04 3.11 17.35
N TYR A 363 19.17 3.97 18.38
CA TYR A 363 18.06 4.75 18.91
C TYR A 363 17.51 5.75 17.88
N GLU A 364 18.39 6.43 17.14
CA GLU A 364 17.97 7.36 16.08
C GLU A 364 17.20 6.63 14.97
N VAL A 365 17.72 5.50 14.49
CA VAL A 365 17.06 4.65 13.48
C VAL A 365 15.67 4.22 13.95
N LYS A 366 15.55 3.78 15.21
CA LYS A 366 14.26 3.39 15.80
C LYS A 366 13.26 4.55 15.85
N ASN A 367 13.69 5.73 16.30
CA ASN A 367 12.81 6.90 16.36
C ASN A 367 12.29 7.31 14.97
N LYS A 368 13.14 7.30 13.94
CA LYS A 368 12.70 7.58 12.56
C LYS A 368 11.69 6.55 12.08
N LEU A 369 11.92 5.28 12.39
CA LEU A 369 11.00 4.19 12.05
C LEU A 369 9.63 4.35 12.72
N ASP A 370 9.59 4.70 14.01
CA ASP A 370 8.33 4.97 14.72
C ASP A 370 7.56 6.14 14.07
N LEU A 371 8.23 7.22 13.67
CA LEU A 371 7.62 8.34 12.94
C LEU A 371 7.10 7.93 11.55
N ILE A 372 7.83 7.09 10.83
CA ILE A 372 7.42 6.56 9.53
C ILE A 372 6.15 5.71 9.68
N LEU A 373 6.09 4.83 10.67
CA LEU A 373 4.98 3.89 10.88
C LEU A 373 3.73 4.55 11.49
N THR A 374 3.90 5.73 12.10
CA THR A 374 2.81 6.50 12.69
C THR A 374 1.65 6.68 11.70
N GLY A 375 0.47 6.23 12.13
CA GLY A 375 -0.79 6.32 11.39
C GLY A 375 -0.96 5.30 10.25
N ILE A 376 0.00 4.38 10.05
CA ILE A 376 -0.09 3.34 9.02
C ILE A 376 -0.31 1.96 9.66
N LEU A 377 0.65 1.48 10.44
CA LEU A 377 0.64 0.13 11.00
C LEU A 377 1.55 0.06 12.23
N SER A 378 1.31 -0.91 13.10
CA SER A 378 2.18 -1.09 14.26
C SER A 378 3.53 -1.71 13.88
N PRO A 379 4.65 -1.30 14.52
CA PRO A 379 5.94 -1.94 14.28
C PRO A 379 5.93 -3.45 14.58
N ALA A 380 5.13 -3.90 15.55
CA ALA A 380 4.96 -5.32 15.87
C ALA A 380 4.36 -6.10 14.68
N THR A 381 3.46 -5.52 13.90
CA THR A 381 2.90 -6.13 12.68
C THR A 381 3.99 -6.39 11.62
N MET A 382 5.08 -5.62 11.62
CA MET A 382 6.25 -5.87 10.76
C MET A 382 7.26 -6.85 11.36
N GLY A 383 6.99 -7.41 12.54
CA GLY A 383 7.96 -8.23 13.28
C GLY A 383 9.08 -7.43 13.93
N ILE A 384 8.93 -6.10 14.09
CA ILE A 384 9.90 -5.25 14.78
C ILE A 384 9.58 -5.28 16.28
N ASP A 385 10.48 -5.87 17.07
CA ASP A 385 10.32 -5.94 18.53
C ASP A 385 10.52 -4.55 19.17
N VAL A 386 9.41 -3.93 19.60
CA VAL A 386 9.41 -2.64 20.30
C VAL A 386 9.54 -2.89 21.81
N ALA A 387 10.69 -3.40 22.24
CA ALA A 387 11.07 -3.60 23.64
C ALA A 387 10.17 -4.54 24.49
N LYS A 388 10.84 -5.43 25.24
CA LYS A 388 10.28 -6.43 26.18
C LYS A 388 9.43 -5.88 27.37
N LYS A 389 8.97 -4.64 27.35
CA LYS A 389 8.29 -3.98 28.47
C LYS A 389 6.89 -3.42 28.15
N ASP A 390 6.41 -3.53 26.92
CA ASP A 390 5.07 -3.01 26.61
C ASP A 390 3.98 -3.86 27.28
N ASN A 391 3.10 -3.17 28.02
CA ASN A 391 1.92 -3.76 28.65
C ASN A 391 0.95 -4.26 27.57
N ALA A 392 0.13 -5.28 27.87
CA ALA A 392 -0.83 -5.86 26.92
C ALA A 392 -1.77 -4.81 26.29
N GLU A 393 -2.06 -3.74 27.03
CA GLU A 393 -2.86 -2.59 26.56
C GLU A 393 -2.16 -1.77 25.47
N ALA A 394 -0.85 -1.53 25.60
CA ALA A 394 -0.06 -0.82 24.60
C ALA A 394 0.04 -1.61 23.28
N GLN A 395 0.08 -2.95 23.38
CA GLN A 395 0.04 -3.83 22.21
C GLN A 395 -1.34 -3.78 21.52
N ARG A 396 -2.43 -3.76 22.28
CA ARG A 396 -3.80 -3.63 21.76
C ARG A 396 -4.03 -2.29 21.05
N GLU A 397 -3.53 -1.18 21.61
CA GLU A 397 -3.63 0.13 20.96
C GLU A 397 -2.84 0.20 19.65
N LYS A 398 -1.68 -0.45 19.61
CA LYS A 398 -0.84 -0.57 18.41
C LYS A 398 -1.54 -1.36 17.30
N GLU A 399 -2.13 -2.51 17.64
CA GLU A 399 -2.88 -3.34 16.69
C GLU A 399 -4.11 -2.63 16.11
N LYS A 400 -4.75 -1.74 16.89
CA LYS A 400 -5.90 -0.95 16.44
C LYS A 400 -5.58 -0.07 15.23
N ILE A 401 -4.39 0.53 15.16
CA ILE A 401 -3.98 1.35 14.02
C ILE A 401 -3.88 0.51 12.76
N THR A 402 -3.25 -0.68 12.86
CA THR A 402 -3.18 -1.64 11.75
C THR A 402 -4.58 -2.02 11.26
N LEU A 403 -5.50 -2.35 12.17
CA LEU A 403 -6.89 -2.70 11.83
C LEU A 403 -7.65 -1.54 11.16
N MET A 404 -7.47 -0.32 11.64
CA MET A 404 -8.10 0.87 11.03
C MET A 404 -7.61 1.09 9.60
N THR A 405 -6.30 1.07 9.36
CA THR A 405 -5.72 1.21 8.02
C THR A 405 -6.19 0.09 7.10
N ARG A 406 -6.17 -1.15 7.60
CA ARG A 406 -6.68 -2.32 6.89
C ARG A 406 -8.13 -2.14 6.45
N ASN A 407 -9.02 -1.75 7.37
CA ASN A 407 -10.44 -1.59 7.07
C ASN A 407 -10.68 -0.49 6.03
N ASN A 408 -9.91 0.59 6.06
CA ASN A 408 -9.96 1.62 5.03
C ASN A 408 -9.57 1.08 3.65
N ILE A 409 -8.52 0.26 3.58
CA ILE A 409 -8.07 -0.38 2.34
C ILE A 409 -9.15 -1.35 1.83
N ILE A 410 -9.68 -2.20 2.70
CA ILE A 410 -10.74 -3.18 2.36
C ILE A 410 -12.00 -2.49 1.86
N ASN A 411 -12.43 -1.40 2.49
CA ASN A 411 -13.63 -0.67 2.06
C ASN A 411 -13.48 -0.10 0.64
N ALA A 412 -12.29 0.42 0.30
CA ALA A 412 -11.99 0.86 -1.05
C ALA A 412 -11.90 -0.33 -2.02
N GLN A 413 -11.23 -1.41 -1.62
CA GLN A 413 -11.00 -2.57 -2.49
C GLN A 413 -12.26 -3.36 -2.80
N ARG A 414 -13.18 -3.54 -1.83
CA ARG A 414 -14.50 -4.15 -2.07
C ARG A 414 -15.20 -3.46 -3.23
N LYS A 415 -15.23 -2.12 -3.22
CA LYS A 415 -15.86 -1.35 -4.29
C LYS A 415 -15.13 -1.50 -5.62
N ILE A 416 -13.80 -1.45 -5.61
CA ILE A 416 -12.99 -1.60 -6.84
C ILE A 416 -13.23 -2.97 -7.47
N ILE A 417 -13.17 -4.04 -6.68
CA ILE A 417 -13.35 -5.42 -7.17
C ILE A 417 -14.79 -5.63 -7.66
N GLN A 418 -15.79 -5.12 -6.92
CA GLN A 418 -17.18 -5.13 -7.38
C GLN A 418 -17.33 -4.46 -8.74
N ASP A 419 -16.81 -3.24 -8.90
CA ASP A 419 -16.91 -2.49 -10.15
C ASP A 419 -16.17 -3.21 -11.30
N VAL A 420 -15.07 -3.94 -11.03
CA VAL A 420 -14.33 -4.73 -12.04
C VAL A 420 -15.16 -5.93 -12.49
N VAL A 421 -15.65 -6.72 -11.54
CA VAL A 421 -16.44 -7.92 -11.84
C VAL A 421 -17.75 -7.55 -12.54
N ASP A 422 -18.43 -6.48 -12.10
CA ASP A 422 -19.61 -5.95 -12.77
C ASP A 422 -19.34 -5.64 -14.24
N VAL A 423 -18.29 -4.86 -14.54
CA VAL A 423 -17.97 -4.46 -15.92
C VAL A 423 -17.53 -5.67 -16.76
N ALA A 424 -16.83 -6.64 -16.17
CA ALA A 424 -16.43 -7.86 -16.86
C ALA A 424 -17.64 -8.76 -17.17
N LEU A 425 -18.57 -8.93 -16.23
CA LEU A 425 -19.81 -9.68 -16.46
C LEU A 425 -20.67 -9.04 -17.55
N ASP A 426 -20.85 -7.71 -17.50
CA ASP A 426 -21.61 -6.97 -18.52
C ASP A 426 -21.02 -7.19 -19.93
N LEU A 427 -19.69 -7.23 -20.02
CA LEU A 427 -18.98 -7.48 -21.26
C LEU A 427 -19.07 -8.94 -21.73
N LEU A 428 -19.05 -9.89 -20.80
CA LEU A 428 -19.28 -11.30 -21.12
C LEU A 428 -20.70 -11.51 -21.66
N MET A 429 -21.71 -10.89 -21.05
CA MET A 429 -23.10 -10.92 -21.55
C MET A 429 -23.20 -10.30 -22.94
N TYR A 430 -22.57 -9.14 -23.16
CA TYR A 430 -22.52 -8.48 -24.45
C TYR A 430 -21.90 -9.38 -25.53
N LYS A 431 -20.77 -10.03 -25.22
CA LYS A 431 -20.09 -10.98 -26.11
C LYS A 431 -20.99 -12.16 -26.48
N ASN A 432 -21.78 -12.66 -25.53
CA ASN A 432 -22.71 -13.76 -25.74
C ASN A 432 -24.02 -13.33 -26.42
N GLY A 433 -24.15 -12.07 -26.86
CA GLY A 433 -25.34 -11.55 -27.53
C GLY A 433 -26.54 -11.35 -26.60
N GLN A 434 -26.32 -11.36 -25.29
CA GLN A 434 -27.34 -11.07 -24.29
C GLN A 434 -27.49 -9.55 -24.09
N PRO A 435 -28.69 -9.06 -23.74
CA PRO A 435 -28.87 -7.64 -23.45
C PRO A 435 -28.02 -7.26 -22.23
N ILE A 436 -27.25 -6.17 -22.35
CA ILE A 436 -26.53 -5.60 -21.21
C ILE A 436 -27.57 -5.05 -20.22
N SER A 437 -27.53 -5.52 -18.99
CA SER A 437 -28.36 -4.99 -17.91
C SER A 437 -27.64 -3.80 -17.26
N ASP A 438 -28.38 -2.74 -16.94
CA ASP A 438 -27.87 -1.67 -16.08
C ASP A 438 -27.90 -2.06 -14.59
N GLU A 439 -28.57 -3.16 -14.25
CA GLU A 439 -28.66 -3.67 -12.87
C GLU A 439 -27.37 -4.38 -12.46
N ARG A 440 -26.92 -4.17 -11.22
CA ARG A 440 -25.77 -4.87 -10.67
C ARG A 440 -26.10 -6.34 -10.48
N ALA A 441 -25.16 -7.21 -10.84
CA ALA A 441 -25.27 -8.62 -10.52
C ALA A 441 -25.26 -8.80 -8.99
N ASP A 442 -26.03 -9.77 -8.50
CA ASP A 442 -26.19 -10.00 -7.07
C ASP A 442 -25.05 -10.85 -6.52
N PHE A 443 -23.92 -10.22 -6.21
CA PHE A 443 -22.77 -10.86 -5.54
C PHE A 443 -22.14 -9.93 -4.51
N SER A 444 -21.40 -10.53 -3.57
CA SER A 444 -20.71 -9.83 -2.49
C SER A 444 -19.21 -10.13 -2.50
N VAL A 445 -18.40 -9.13 -2.15
CA VAL A 445 -16.94 -9.27 -1.99
C VAL A 445 -16.60 -9.28 -0.50
N ILE A 446 -16.18 -10.45 -0.01
CA ILE A 446 -15.88 -10.72 1.38
C ILE A 446 -14.37 -10.79 1.57
N TYR A 447 -13.90 -10.31 2.71
CA TYR A 447 -12.51 -10.46 3.16
C TYR A 447 -12.54 -11.19 4.49
N ASN A 448 -11.59 -12.09 4.71
CA ASN A 448 -11.42 -12.77 5.99
C ASN A 448 -11.08 -11.76 7.10
N ASP A 449 -11.31 -12.10 8.37
CA ASP A 449 -10.89 -11.23 9.47
C ASP A 449 -9.38 -11.29 9.69
N PHE A 450 -8.74 -10.14 9.87
CA PHE A 450 -7.31 -10.08 10.20
C PHE A 450 -7.13 -10.28 11.69
N ALA A 451 -6.36 -11.32 12.02
CA ALA A 451 -6.18 -11.81 13.37
C ALA A 451 -7.51 -12.24 13.98
N THR A 452 -7.87 -13.52 13.79
CA THR A 452 -8.79 -14.19 14.71
C THR A 452 -8.30 -13.87 16.12
N PRO A 453 -9.08 -13.18 16.97
CA PRO A 453 -8.62 -12.88 18.32
C PRO A 453 -8.19 -14.21 18.95
N SER A 454 -7.03 -14.22 19.61
CA SER A 454 -6.55 -15.45 20.24
C SER A 454 -7.67 -16.02 21.11
N PHE A 455 -7.75 -17.34 21.21
CA PHE A 455 -8.78 -18.00 22.01
C PHE A 455 -8.91 -17.36 23.41
N GLU A 456 -7.77 -17.01 24.01
CA GLU A 456 -7.66 -16.29 25.28
C GLU A 456 -8.27 -14.87 25.24
N SER A 457 -8.02 -14.11 24.18
CA SER A 457 -8.62 -12.79 24.00
C SER A 457 -10.14 -12.88 23.83
N LYS A 458 -10.63 -13.86 23.06
CA LYS A 458 -12.06 -14.14 22.92
C LYS A 458 -12.71 -14.47 24.25
N LEU A 459 -12.08 -15.34 25.03
CA LEU A 459 -12.56 -15.73 26.34
C LEU A 459 -12.68 -14.53 27.28
N GLN A 460 -11.69 -13.63 27.30
CA GLN A 460 -11.69 -12.46 28.20
C GLN A 460 -12.90 -11.53 28.00
N TYR A 461 -13.39 -11.31 26.78
CA TYR A 461 -14.55 -10.45 26.54
C TYR A 461 -15.87 -11.23 26.42
N LEU A 462 -15.85 -12.46 25.92
CA LEU A 462 -17.06 -13.27 25.78
C LEU A 462 -17.53 -13.86 27.10
N SER A 463 -16.62 -14.28 28.00
CA SER A 463 -17.02 -14.87 29.29
C SER A 463 -17.88 -13.92 30.15
N PRO A 464 -17.50 -12.64 30.39
CA PRO A 464 -18.37 -11.73 31.14
C PRO A 464 -19.68 -11.40 30.39
N ALA A 465 -19.66 -11.33 29.05
CA ALA A 465 -20.87 -11.09 28.26
C ALA A 465 -21.84 -12.29 28.31
N TYR A 466 -21.32 -13.51 28.30
CA TYR A 466 -22.08 -14.75 28.42
C TYR A 466 -22.66 -14.93 29.84
N SER A 467 -21.82 -14.74 30.87
CA SER A 467 -22.29 -14.78 32.27
C SER A 467 -23.30 -13.67 32.57
N GLY A 468 -23.17 -12.49 31.94
CA GLY A 468 -24.11 -11.38 32.06
C GLY A 468 -25.40 -11.53 31.24
N GLY A 469 -25.56 -12.62 30.47
CA GLY A 469 -26.76 -12.88 29.66
C GLY A 469 -26.91 -12.00 28.41
N ALA A 470 -25.88 -11.25 28.03
CA ALA A 470 -25.92 -10.35 26.87
C ALA A 470 -25.83 -11.08 25.52
N ILE A 471 -25.35 -12.33 25.51
CA ILE A 471 -25.17 -13.16 24.31
C ILE A 471 -25.75 -14.56 24.52
N SER A 472 -26.24 -15.19 23.45
CA SER A 472 -26.76 -16.56 23.50
C SER A 472 -25.64 -17.59 23.60
N THR A 473 -25.97 -18.79 24.07
CA THR A 473 -25.02 -19.90 24.17
C THR A 473 -24.50 -20.33 22.80
N GLU A 474 -25.38 -20.30 21.79
CA GLU A 474 -25.06 -20.59 20.39
C GLU A 474 -24.05 -19.58 19.87
N LYS A 475 -24.29 -18.28 20.12
CA LYS A 475 -23.38 -17.23 19.67
C LYS A 475 -22.05 -17.25 20.41
N TYR A 476 -22.06 -17.63 21.70
CA TYR A 476 -20.87 -17.81 22.51
C TYR A 476 -19.98 -18.94 21.95
N VAL A 477 -20.57 -20.12 21.65
CA VAL A 477 -19.83 -21.28 21.13
C VAL A 477 -19.32 -21.03 19.70
N GLU A 478 -20.16 -20.50 18.83
CA GLU A 478 -19.81 -20.16 17.44
C GLU A 478 -18.66 -19.13 17.40
N THR A 479 -18.72 -18.09 18.24
CA THR A 479 -17.69 -17.03 18.22
C THR A 479 -16.36 -17.53 18.81
N LEU A 480 -16.40 -18.37 19.84
CA LEU A 480 -15.21 -18.87 20.54
C LEU A 480 -14.50 -19.99 19.77
N TRP A 481 -15.25 -21.00 19.30
CA TRP A 481 -14.69 -22.19 18.63
C TRP A 481 -14.87 -22.19 17.11
N GLY A 482 -15.93 -21.61 16.56
CA GLY A 482 -16.15 -21.45 15.12
C GLY A 482 -15.71 -22.66 14.28
N GLU A 483 -14.94 -22.43 13.23
CA GLU A 483 -14.43 -23.47 12.32
C GLU A 483 -13.48 -24.51 12.95
N ILE A 484 -13.03 -24.33 14.20
CA ILE A 484 -12.16 -25.30 14.90
C ILE A 484 -12.96 -26.55 15.28
N MET A 485 -14.28 -26.43 15.41
CA MET A 485 -15.17 -27.46 15.89
C MET A 485 -16.23 -27.74 14.82
N SER A 486 -16.51 -29.01 14.53
CA SER A 486 -17.56 -29.39 13.58
C SER A 486 -18.94 -28.96 14.06
N ASP A 487 -19.89 -28.78 13.13
CA ASP A 487 -21.26 -28.38 13.45
C ASP A 487 -21.93 -29.32 14.48
N GLU A 488 -21.59 -30.61 14.44
CA GLU A 488 -22.08 -31.62 15.39
C GLU A 488 -21.52 -31.38 16.80
N GLU A 489 -20.22 -31.17 16.92
CA GLU A 489 -19.55 -30.89 18.21
C GLU A 489 -19.98 -29.54 18.80
N GLN A 490 -20.22 -28.52 17.97
CA GLN A 490 -20.74 -27.22 18.42
C GLN A 490 -22.13 -27.37 19.05
N GLN A 491 -23.01 -28.17 18.45
CA GLN A 491 -24.34 -28.42 19.00
C GLN A 491 -24.30 -29.21 20.32
N GLU A 492 -23.35 -30.12 20.48
CA GLU A 492 -23.15 -30.83 21.75
C GLU A 492 -22.67 -29.90 22.86
N GLU A 493 -21.72 -29.01 22.57
CA GLU A 493 -21.20 -28.05 23.54
C GLU A 493 -22.28 -27.01 23.92
N VAL A 494 -23.08 -26.54 22.97
CA VAL A 494 -24.26 -25.69 23.25
C VAL A 494 -25.24 -26.40 24.19
N LYS A 495 -25.55 -27.67 23.94
CA LYS A 495 -26.44 -28.46 24.82
C LYS A 495 -25.86 -28.61 26.23
N ARG A 496 -24.55 -28.83 26.34
CA ARG A 496 -23.85 -28.94 27.62
C ARG A 496 -23.89 -27.63 28.41
N LEU A 497 -23.54 -26.52 27.77
CA LEU A 497 -23.53 -25.20 28.40
C LEU A 497 -24.95 -24.74 28.80
N ASN A 498 -25.97 -25.03 28.00
CA ASN A 498 -27.36 -24.76 28.35
C ASN A 498 -27.84 -25.59 29.56
N LYS A 499 -27.40 -26.86 29.69
CA LYS A 499 -27.70 -27.68 30.89
C LYS A 499 -27.09 -27.08 32.16
N ILE A 500 -25.84 -26.62 32.08
CA ILE A 500 -25.14 -25.99 33.22
C ILE A 500 -25.85 -24.69 33.61
N ARG A 501 -26.16 -23.82 32.64
CA ARG A 501 -26.85 -22.56 32.89
C ARG A 501 -28.24 -22.74 33.50
N ASN A 502 -28.97 -23.79 33.08
CA ASN A 502 -30.27 -24.12 33.66
C ASN A 502 -30.15 -24.74 35.06
N ALA A 503 -29.07 -25.46 35.36
CA ALA A 503 -28.79 -25.98 36.70
C ALA A 503 -28.41 -24.87 37.69
N ASP A 504 -27.69 -23.83 37.25
CA ASP A 504 -27.33 -22.68 38.09
C ASP A 504 -28.55 -21.78 38.44
N ASN A 505 -29.59 -21.78 37.61
CA ASN A 505 -30.86 -21.06 37.88
C ASN A 505 -31.84 -21.84 38.78
N LEU A 506 -31.55 -23.10 39.12
CA LEU A 506 -32.37 -23.95 40.00
C LEU A 506 -31.90 -23.84 41.46
N THR A 507 -31.95 -22.63 42.03
CA THR A 507 -31.82 -22.46 43.49
C THR A 507 -32.76 -21.36 43.99
N LEU A 508 -34.02 -21.71 44.24
CA LEU A 508 -34.86 -21.20 45.36
C LEU A 508 -36.32 -21.68 45.33
N GLU A 509 -36.85 -22.25 44.24
CA GLU A 509 -38.28 -22.62 44.15
C GLU A 509 -38.62 -24.10 44.35
N ASP A 510 -37.65 -25.00 44.49
CA ASP A 510 -37.90 -26.45 44.67
C ASP A 510 -37.86 -26.93 46.14
N PHE A 511 -37.91 -26.01 47.11
CA PHE A 511 -37.91 -26.31 48.54
C PHE A 511 -39.24 -25.92 49.20
N ASP A 512 -40.38 -26.30 48.63
CA ASP A 512 -41.63 -26.36 49.39
C ASP A 512 -42.55 -27.45 48.85
N GLY A 513 -42.70 -28.55 49.59
CA GLY A 513 -43.56 -29.64 49.15
C GLY A 513 -43.40 -31.00 49.84
N THR A 514 -43.07 -31.06 51.13
CA THR A 514 -43.39 -32.27 51.94
C THR A 514 -44.40 -31.90 53.00
N GLY A 515 -45.67 -32.19 52.70
CA GLY A 515 -46.77 -32.03 53.63
C GLY A 515 -46.64 -32.96 54.84
N ILE A 516 -46.70 -32.37 56.02
CA ILE A 516 -47.27 -32.99 57.21
C ILE A 516 -48.23 -31.96 57.81
N THR A 517 -49.51 -32.34 57.82
CA THR A 517 -50.64 -31.64 58.41
C THR A 517 -50.46 -31.45 59.91
N ASP A 518 -50.82 -30.29 60.44
CA ASP A 518 -51.57 -30.27 61.70
C ASP A 518 -52.55 -29.10 61.68
N ASP A 519 -53.83 -29.44 61.66
CA ASP A 519 -54.93 -28.54 61.93
C ASP A 519 -54.80 -28.09 63.40
N SER A 520 -54.78 -26.79 63.67
CA SER A 520 -55.76 -26.20 64.59
C SER A 520 -55.45 -24.75 64.99
N VAL A 521 -56.55 -23.99 65.04
CA VAL A 521 -56.84 -22.77 65.81
C VAL A 521 -56.50 -21.42 65.18
N GLU A 522 -57.54 -20.87 64.54
CA GLU A 522 -58.10 -19.50 64.68
C GLU A 522 -57.23 -18.46 65.42
N GLU A 523 -56.82 -17.42 64.69
CA GLU A 523 -57.31 -16.04 64.80
C GLU A 523 -57.08 -15.37 66.17
N GLU A 524 -56.19 -14.38 66.21
CA GLU A 524 -56.63 -13.02 66.53
C GLU A 524 -55.57 -11.97 66.12
N ILE A 525 -56.08 -10.98 65.41
CA ILE A 525 -55.45 -9.75 64.92
C ILE A 525 -55.13 -8.84 66.13
N PHE A 526 -54.01 -8.09 66.14
CA PHE A 526 -54.03 -6.64 66.41
C PHE A 526 -52.67 -5.94 66.16
N ASN A 527 -52.73 -4.99 65.23
CA ASN A 527 -51.90 -3.81 64.97
C ASN A 527 -50.98 -3.29 66.10
N GLU A 528 -49.74 -2.91 65.76
CA GLU A 528 -49.35 -1.51 65.45
C GLU A 528 -47.87 -1.40 65.03
N PRO A 529 -47.47 -0.30 64.33
CA PRO A 529 -46.31 -0.27 63.44
C PRO A 529 -45.00 0.19 64.10
N LEU A 530 -43.90 -0.25 63.47
CA LEU A 530 -42.50 0.03 63.80
C LEU A 530 -42.17 1.53 63.80
N ASP A 531 -41.61 2.00 64.92
CA ASP A 531 -40.82 3.22 64.99
C ASP A 531 -39.38 2.93 64.56
N VAL A 532 -38.89 3.79 63.67
CA VAL A 532 -37.57 3.74 63.05
C VAL A 532 -36.68 4.71 63.82
N SER A 533 -35.66 4.22 64.52
CA SER A 533 -34.43 4.99 64.63
C SER A 533 -33.21 4.17 65.09
N LYS A 534 -32.08 4.51 64.46
CA LYS A 534 -30.67 4.31 64.87
C LYS A 534 -30.09 2.93 64.54
N GLU A 535 -28.92 2.84 63.90
CA GLU A 535 -27.83 3.79 63.68
C GLU A 535 -27.02 3.38 62.46
#